data_AF-Q3SNL5-F1
#
_entry.id   AF-Q3SNL5-F1
#
_cell.length_a   1.000
_cell.length_b   1.000
_cell.length_c   1.000
_cell.angle_alpha   90.00
_cell.angle_beta   90.00
_cell.angle_gamma   90.00
#
_symmetry.space_group_name_H-M   'P 1'
#
loop_
_entity.id
_entity.type
_entity.pdbx_description
1 polymer ?
#
loop_
_entity_poly.entity_id
_entity_poly.type
_entity_poly.pdbx_seq_one_letter_code
_entity_poly.pdbx_strand_id
1 'polypeptide(L)'
;MIKVPFSSLFDAFRMPFVNRRIVKKLESLDAQESFSDIKSLSEEDIEKYIESEWTRAKELDDKLSKLTAALSVALTVGGAVAKSIVDGLAASPIKWTIVALLFLSMVFFFYGAIIGFRGLRPKPRFGYGAKFMNAVASGGESARKSMNEAAAGFEVVNLIRANEASAAIDLIRNGIVLFAIAMALSFVAPGIEVSPRTATISTKGSAPAISKKQKAANGL
;
A
#
# COMPACT_ATOMS: atom_id res chain seq x y z
N MET A 1 22.22 17.70 9.35
CA MET A 1 20.91 18.33 9.09
C MET A 1 19.83 17.34 9.50
N ILE A 2 19.31 17.46 10.73
CA ILE A 2 18.29 16.54 11.26
C ILE A 2 16.94 16.99 10.69
N LYS A 3 16.47 16.32 9.63
CA LYS A 3 15.11 16.55 9.12
C LYS A 3 14.13 16.07 10.18
N VAL A 4 13.21 16.95 10.56
CA VAL A 4 12.15 16.71 11.53
C VAL A 4 11.37 15.45 11.11
N PRO A 5 11.14 14.45 11.99
CA PRO A 5 10.49 13.18 11.63
C PRO A 5 9.05 13.35 11.13
N PHE A 6 8.42 14.51 11.38
CA PHE A 6 7.10 14.86 10.86
C PHE A 6 7.09 15.31 9.39
N SER A 7 8.24 15.67 8.80
CA SER A 7 8.30 16.08 7.39
C SER A 7 7.98 14.93 6.43
N SER A 8 8.53 13.74 6.69
CA SER A 8 8.26 12.53 5.90
C SER A 8 6.83 11.99 6.05
N LEU A 9 6.12 12.38 7.12
CA LEU A 9 4.75 11.96 7.40
C LEU A 9 3.75 12.51 6.36
N PHE A 10 4.04 13.70 5.82
CA PHE A 10 3.17 14.37 4.86
C PHE A 10 3.73 14.44 3.43
N ASP A 11 4.99 14.04 3.20
CA ASP A 11 5.62 14.11 1.88
C ASP A 11 4.90 13.22 0.85
N ALA A 12 4.35 12.07 1.27
CA ALA A 12 3.51 11.23 0.43
C ALA A 12 2.22 11.92 -0.06
N PHE A 13 1.68 12.89 0.70
CA PHE A 13 0.51 13.67 0.29
C PHE A 13 0.87 14.83 -0.65
N ARG A 14 2.13 15.28 -0.64
CA ARG A 14 2.65 16.29 -1.58
C ARG A 14 3.02 15.70 -2.93
N MET A 15 3.32 14.40 -2.99
CA MET A 15 3.76 13.69 -4.19
C MET A 15 2.87 13.90 -5.43
N PRO A 16 1.52 13.89 -5.37
CA PRO A 16 0.68 14.16 -6.54
C PRO A 16 0.94 15.53 -7.20
N PHE A 17 1.26 16.55 -6.38
CA PHE A 17 1.59 17.88 -6.88
C PHE A 17 2.99 17.93 -7.49
N VAL A 18 3.96 17.24 -6.88
CA VAL A 18 5.33 17.11 -7.42
C VAL A 18 5.30 16.39 -8.76
N ASN A 19 4.59 15.27 -8.86
CA ASN A 19 4.47 14.50 -10.10
C ASN A 19 3.75 15.30 -11.20
N ARG A 20 2.73 16.11 -10.87
CA ARG A 20 2.12 17.04 -11.84
C ARG A 20 3.11 18.07 -12.37
N ARG A 21 3.98 18.61 -11.52
CA ARG A 21 5.03 19.55 -11.95
C ARG A 21 6.05 18.87 -12.86
N ILE A 22 6.43 17.63 -12.56
CA ILE A 22 7.37 16.85 -13.37
C ILE A 22 6.77 16.51 -14.74
N VAL A 23 5.49 16.12 -14.82
CA VAL A 23 4.81 15.86 -16.10
C VAL A 23 4.78 17.12 -16.98
N LYS A 24 4.52 18.30 -16.38
CA LYS A 24 4.60 19.57 -17.11
C LYS A 24 6.00 19.87 -17.67
N LYS A 25 7.07 19.34 -17.06
CA LYS A 25 8.42 19.48 -17.62
C LYS A 25 8.59 18.70 -18.92
N LEU A 26 7.92 17.55 -19.05
CA LEU A 26 7.91 16.73 -20.27
C LEU A 26 7.21 17.45 -21.44
N GLU A 27 6.15 18.24 -21.17
CA GLU A 27 5.44 19.00 -22.19
C GLU A 27 6.30 20.11 -22.84
N SER A 28 7.45 20.44 -22.25
CA SER A 28 8.39 21.46 -22.73
C SER A 28 9.82 20.91 -22.92
N LEU A 29 9.94 19.67 -23.41
CA LEU A 29 11.21 18.96 -23.68
C LEU A 29 12.25 19.80 -24.46
N ASP A 30 11.81 20.61 -25.43
CA ASP A 30 12.69 21.42 -26.25
C ASP A 30 13.16 22.72 -25.56
N ALA A 31 12.41 23.23 -24.58
CA ALA A 31 12.66 24.53 -23.95
C ALA A 31 13.36 24.45 -22.58
N GLN A 32 13.48 23.26 -21.98
CA GLN A 32 14.05 23.13 -20.64
C GLN A 32 15.53 22.75 -20.64
N GLU A 33 16.32 23.60 -19.98
CA GLU A 33 17.75 23.44 -19.70
C GLU A 33 18.04 22.18 -18.87
N SER A 34 17.07 21.63 -18.14
CA SER A 34 17.24 20.43 -17.31
C SER A 34 17.53 19.13 -18.07
N PHE A 35 17.46 19.13 -19.40
CA PHE A 35 17.86 18.01 -20.25
C PHE A 35 19.09 18.34 -21.13
N SER A 36 19.78 19.45 -20.86
CA SER A 36 21.05 19.81 -21.53
C SER A 36 22.08 18.68 -21.42
N ASP A 37 22.10 18.02 -20.27
CA ASP A 37 23.06 16.97 -19.96
C ASP A 37 22.84 15.76 -20.87
N ILE A 38 21.58 15.36 -21.08
CA ILE A 38 21.22 14.29 -22.03
C ILE A 38 21.58 14.69 -23.47
N LYS A 39 21.30 15.94 -23.86
CA LYS A 39 21.61 16.46 -25.20
C LYS A 39 23.12 16.52 -25.48
N SER A 40 23.95 16.53 -24.43
CA SER A 40 25.41 16.60 -24.53
C SER A 40 26.10 15.24 -24.72
N LEU A 41 25.36 14.13 -24.52
CA LEU A 41 25.89 12.77 -24.62
C LEU A 41 26.15 12.35 -26.08
N SER A 42 27.08 11.42 -26.30
CA SER A 42 27.26 10.77 -27.60
C SER A 42 26.08 9.83 -27.92
N GLU A 43 25.91 9.41 -29.19
CA GLU A 43 24.80 8.50 -29.55
C GLU A 43 24.91 7.17 -28.81
N GLU A 44 26.12 6.61 -28.73
CA GLU A 44 26.42 5.38 -28.02
C GLU A 44 26.15 5.50 -26.51
N ASP A 45 26.41 6.66 -25.92
CA ASP A 45 26.12 6.90 -24.50
C ASP A 45 24.62 7.05 -24.23
N ILE A 46 23.86 7.65 -25.17
CA ILE A 46 22.40 7.75 -25.04
C ILE A 46 21.75 6.39 -25.15
N GLU A 47 22.19 5.53 -26.06
CA GLU A 47 21.67 4.16 -26.17
C GLU A 47 21.92 3.35 -24.89
N LYS A 48 23.14 3.39 -24.37
CA LYS A 48 23.48 2.76 -23.08
C LYS A 48 22.66 3.34 -21.92
N TYR A 49 22.44 4.66 -21.92
CA TYR A 49 21.63 5.33 -20.92
C TYR A 49 20.17 4.85 -20.96
N ILE A 50 19.57 4.77 -22.15
CA ILE A 50 18.20 4.26 -22.35
C ILE A 50 18.09 2.81 -21.86
N GLU A 51 19.06 1.96 -22.18
CA GLU A 51 19.09 0.56 -21.72
C GLU A 51 19.20 0.46 -20.18
N SER A 52 20.03 1.32 -19.58
CA SER A 52 20.19 1.39 -18.12
C SER A 52 18.89 1.81 -17.42
N GLU A 53 18.19 2.81 -17.96
CA GLU A 53 16.92 3.29 -17.43
C GLU A 53 15.81 2.25 -17.63
N TRP A 54 15.86 1.45 -18.71
CA TRP A 54 14.96 0.32 -18.90
C TRP A 54 15.13 -0.75 -17.83
N THR A 55 16.38 -1.11 -17.53
CA THR A 55 16.69 -2.05 -16.44
C THR A 55 16.21 -1.51 -15.09
N ARG A 56 16.46 -0.23 -14.82
CA ARG A 56 15.98 0.46 -13.62
C ARG A 56 14.46 0.43 -13.49
N ALA A 57 13.72 0.65 -14.58
CA ALA A 57 12.26 0.55 -14.57
C ALA A 57 11.79 -0.85 -14.19
N LYS A 58 12.40 -1.89 -14.76
CA LYS A 58 12.08 -3.28 -14.44
C LYS A 58 12.34 -3.59 -12.96
N GLU A 59 13.47 -3.15 -12.41
CA GLU A 59 13.77 -3.32 -10.99
C GLU A 59 12.76 -2.61 -10.08
N LEU A 60 12.32 -1.41 -10.45
CA LEU A 60 11.30 -0.67 -9.71
C LEU A 60 9.95 -1.39 -9.74
N ASP A 61 9.54 -1.91 -10.90
CA ASP A 61 8.31 -2.68 -11.06
C ASP A 61 8.36 -3.97 -10.21
N ASP A 62 9.49 -4.69 -10.20
CA ASP A 62 9.69 -5.90 -9.40
C ASP A 62 9.63 -5.59 -7.89
N LYS A 63 10.27 -4.49 -7.44
CA LYS A 63 10.22 -4.03 -6.05
C LYS A 63 8.80 -3.66 -5.63
N LEU A 64 8.09 -2.89 -6.48
CA LEU A 64 6.70 -2.50 -6.24
C LEU A 64 5.76 -3.72 -6.18
N SER A 65 5.97 -4.70 -7.04
CA SER A 65 5.15 -5.92 -7.10
C SER A 65 5.28 -6.73 -5.81
N LYS A 66 6.52 -7.00 -5.39
CA LYS A 66 6.81 -7.70 -4.12
C LYS A 66 6.24 -6.97 -2.92
N LEU A 67 6.43 -5.65 -2.86
CA LEU A 67 5.93 -4.82 -1.77
C LEU A 67 4.39 -4.81 -1.71
N THR A 68 3.73 -4.73 -2.87
CA THR A 68 2.27 -4.74 -2.96
C THR A 68 1.68 -6.10 -2.55
N ALA A 69 2.33 -7.20 -2.95
CA ALA A 69 1.95 -8.54 -2.52
C ALA A 69 2.10 -8.72 -1.01
N ALA A 70 3.27 -8.33 -0.45
CA ALA A 70 3.52 -8.39 0.99
C ALA A 70 2.52 -7.53 1.78
N LEU A 71 2.20 -6.33 1.27
CA LEU A 71 1.23 -5.44 1.90
C LEU A 71 -0.18 -6.04 1.92
N SER A 72 -0.59 -6.72 0.84
CA SER A 72 -1.91 -7.35 0.77
C SER A 72 -2.07 -8.45 1.83
N VAL A 73 -1.02 -9.25 2.05
CA VAL A 73 -0.97 -10.25 3.12
C VAL A 73 -0.98 -9.57 4.49
N ALA A 74 -0.13 -8.57 4.69
CA ALA A 74 -0.02 -7.84 5.95
C ALA A 74 -1.33 -7.14 6.35
N LEU A 75 -2.05 -6.54 5.40
CA LEU A 75 -3.35 -5.92 5.61
C LEU A 75 -4.40 -6.94 6.05
N THR A 76 -4.41 -8.12 5.43
CA THR A 76 -5.36 -9.19 5.75
C THR A 76 -5.12 -9.73 7.15
N VAL A 77 -3.88 -10.09 7.47
CA VAL A 77 -3.48 -10.61 8.78
C VAL A 77 -3.66 -9.53 9.85
N GLY A 78 -3.20 -8.31 9.58
CA GLY A 78 -3.30 -7.17 10.48
C GLY A 78 -4.75 -6.80 10.79
N GLY A 79 -5.65 -6.83 9.80
CA GLY A 79 -7.08 -6.62 10.01
C GLY A 79 -7.73 -7.69 10.89
N ALA A 80 -7.37 -8.97 10.69
CA ALA A 80 -7.85 -10.06 11.54
C ALA A 80 -7.37 -9.93 12.99
N VAL A 81 -6.07 -9.64 13.19
CA VAL A 81 -5.48 -9.45 14.52
C VAL A 81 -6.06 -8.22 15.22
N ALA A 82 -6.21 -7.11 14.50
CA ALA A 82 -6.78 -5.87 15.04
C ALA A 82 -8.19 -6.10 15.59
N LYS A 83 -9.04 -6.85 14.88
CA LYS A 83 -10.39 -7.18 15.35
C LYS A 83 -10.35 -7.98 16.66
N SER A 84 -9.57 -9.06 16.71
CA SER A 84 -9.45 -9.90 17.90
C SER A 84 -9.00 -9.11 19.13
N ILE A 85 -8.09 -8.15 18.96
CA ILE A 85 -7.62 -7.29 20.04
C ILE A 85 -8.74 -6.36 20.51
N VAL A 86 -9.41 -5.67 19.59
CA VAL A 86 -10.49 -4.73 19.94
C VAL A 86 -11.66 -5.45 20.63
N ASP A 87 -11.98 -6.66 20.21
CA ASP A 87 -13.03 -7.49 20.81
C ASP A 87 -12.66 -7.98 22.22
N GLY A 88 -11.38 -8.23 22.50
CA GLY A 88 -10.88 -8.68 23.81
C GLY A 88 -10.78 -7.57 24.88
N LEU A 89 -10.87 -6.30 24.48
CA LEU A 89 -10.69 -5.15 25.38
C LEU A 89 -12.01 -4.69 26.02
N ALA A 90 -11.99 -4.44 27.33
CA ALA A 90 -13.11 -3.85 28.05
C ALA A 90 -13.36 -2.39 27.60
N ALA A 91 -14.60 -1.93 27.77
CA ALA A 91 -14.96 -0.55 27.47
C ALA A 91 -14.17 0.41 28.40
N SER A 92 -13.18 1.09 27.84
CA SER A 92 -12.29 2.01 28.54
C SER A 92 -11.84 3.14 27.61
N PRO A 93 -11.41 4.31 28.14
CA PRO A 93 -10.85 5.38 27.32
C PRO A 93 -9.66 4.93 26.46
N ILE A 94 -8.82 4.02 26.99
CA ILE A 94 -7.68 3.44 26.27
C ILE A 94 -8.13 2.63 25.05
N LYS A 95 -9.25 1.91 25.13
CA LYS A 95 -9.81 1.17 23.99
C LYS A 95 -10.05 2.10 22.80
N TRP A 96 -10.58 3.30 23.04
CA TRP A 96 -10.81 4.29 21.97
C TRP A 96 -9.51 4.80 21.36
N THR A 97 -8.47 5.02 22.16
CA THR A 97 -7.14 5.38 21.66
C THR A 97 -6.55 4.28 20.77
N ILE A 98 -6.66 3.02 21.20
CA ILE A 98 -6.19 1.86 20.42
C ILE A 98 -6.96 1.76 19.10
N VAL A 99 -8.30 1.88 19.14
CA VAL A 99 -9.13 1.85 17.94
C VAL A 99 -8.77 2.99 16.98
N ALA A 100 -8.54 4.22 17.49
CA ALA A 100 -8.13 5.35 16.67
C ALA A 100 -6.76 5.13 16.01
N LEU A 101 -5.79 4.57 16.73
CA LEU A 101 -4.46 4.24 16.19
C LEU A 101 -4.52 3.12 15.14
N LEU A 102 -5.30 2.06 15.39
CA LEU A 102 -5.51 0.99 14.43
C LEU A 102 -6.22 1.49 13.18
N PHE A 103 -7.22 2.36 13.33
CA PHE A 103 -7.92 2.98 12.22
C PHE A 103 -6.96 3.85 11.40
N LEU A 104 -6.18 4.72 12.05
CA LEU A 104 -5.20 5.57 11.37
C LEU A 104 -4.13 4.74 10.65
N SER A 105 -3.61 3.69 11.29
CA SER A 105 -2.71 2.72 10.68
C SER A 105 -3.30 2.11 9.41
N MET A 106 -4.57 1.71 9.45
CA MET A 106 -5.27 1.16 8.29
C MET A 106 -5.42 2.17 7.16
N VAL A 107 -5.69 3.44 7.46
CA VAL A 107 -5.71 4.53 6.46
C VAL A 107 -4.35 4.67 5.77
N PHE A 108 -3.26 4.63 6.53
CA PHE A 108 -1.90 4.67 5.98
C PHE A 108 -1.60 3.48 5.07
N PHE A 109 -1.94 2.26 5.49
CA PHE A 109 -1.74 1.07 4.67
C PHE A 109 -2.59 1.09 3.40
N PHE A 110 -3.86 1.49 3.51
CA PHE A 110 -4.75 1.57 2.36
C PHE A 110 -4.27 2.60 1.33
N TYR A 111 -3.85 3.78 1.80
CA TYR A 111 -3.32 4.81 0.92
C TYR A 111 -1.97 4.41 0.30
N GLY A 112 -1.09 3.77 1.09
CA GLY A 112 0.15 3.19 0.60
C GLY A 112 -0.09 2.12 -0.48
N ALA A 113 -1.10 1.26 -0.29
CA ALA A 113 -1.52 0.28 -1.29
C ALA A 113 -1.98 0.94 -2.58
N ILE A 114 -2.86 1.94 -2.51
CA ILE A 114 -3.35 2.68 -3.69
C ILE A 114 -2.19 3.27 -4.48
N ILE A 115 -1.23 3.90 -3.81
CA ILE A 115 -0.05 4.48 -4.49
C ILE A 115 0.84 3.38 -5.07
N GLY A 116 1.08 2.28 -4.34
CA GLY A 116 1.85 1.13 -4.83
C GLY A 116 1.25 0.54 -6.11
N PHE A 117 -0.07 0.32 -6.13
CA PHE A 117 -0.79 -0.16 -7.31
C PHE A 117 -0.78 0.84 -8.47
N ARG A 118 -0.77 2.15 -8.20
CA ARG A 118 -0.59 3.16 -9.25
C ARG A 118 0.80 3.10 -9.89
N GLY A 119 1.83 2.82 -9.10
CA GLY A 119 3.19 2.59 -9.58
C GLY A 119 3.28 1.40 -10.54
N LEU A 120 2.49 0.35 -10.27
CA LEU A 120 2.42 -0.87 -11.10
C LEU A 120 1.61 -0.73 -12.39
N ARG A 121 0.85 0.36 -12.58
CA ARG A 121 0.12 0.54 -13.83
C ARG A 121 1.10 0.64 -15.00
N PRO A 122 0.81 -0.01 -16.15
CA PRO A 122 1.64 0.14 -17.34
C PRO A 122 1.77 1.62 -17.69
N LYS A 123 2.98 2.16 -17.57
CA LYS A 123 3.32 3.51 -18.03
C LYS A 123 3.99 3.44 -19.39
N PRO A 124 3.91 4.51 -20.21
CA PRO A 124 4.60 4.55 -21.49
C PRO A 124 6.07 4.18 -21.33
N ARG A 125 6.55 3.28 -22.19
CA ARG A 125 7.96 2.93 -22.30
C ARG A 125 8.51 3.66 -23.52
N PHE A 126 9.56 4.44 -23.33
CA PHE A 126 10.22 5.19 -24.38
C PHE A 126 11.44 4.41 -24.89
N GLY A 127 11.95 4.72 -26.07
CA GLY A 127 13.19 4.10 -26.58
C GLY A 127 13.07 2.62 -26.93
N TYR A 128 11.86 2.14 -27.27
CA TYR A 128 11.60 0.72 -27.56
C TYR A 128 10.59 0.56 -28.72
N GLY A 129 10.68 -0.56 -29.44
CA GLY A 129 9.74 -0.97 -30.48
C GLY A 129 10.21 -0.64 -31.90
N ALA A 130 9.55 -1.25 -32.90
CA ALA A 130 9.95 -1.16 -34.31
C ALA A 130 10.00 0.28 -34.84
N LYS A 131 9.09 1.16 -34.38
CA LYS A 131 9.07 2.57 -34.78
C LYS A 131 10.33 3.32 -34.31
N PHE A 132 10.76 3.08 -33.06
CA PHE A 132 11.99 3.68 -32.53
C PHE A 132 13.22 3.12 -33.22
N MET A 133 13.31 1.80 -33.38
CA MET A 133 14.44 1.16 -34.07
C MET A 133 14.59 1.63 -35.51
N ASN A 134 13.49 1.79 -36.24
CA ASN A 134 13.52 2.34 -37.60
C ASN A 134 13.97 3.81 -37.63
N ALA A 135 13.57 4.61 -36.64
CA ALA A 135 13.99 6.00 -36.52
C ALA A 135 15.49 6.12 -36.20
N VAL A 136 16.01 5.28 -35.31
CA VAL A 136 17.45 5.24 -34.98
C VAL A 136 18.26 4.72 -36.18
N ALA A 137 17.80 3.66 -36.84
CA ALA A 137 18.47 3.08 -38.02
C ALA A 137 18.53 4.04 -39.22
N SER A 138 17.59 4.98 -39.32
CA SER A 138 17.61 6.02 -40.37
C SER A 138 18.74 7.04 -40.21
N GLY A 139 19.36 7.11 -39.02
CA GLY A 139 20.49 7.97 -38.71
C GLY A 139 20.18 9.47 -38.74
N GLY A 140 21.22 10.27 -38.54
CA GLY A 140 21.16 11.73 -38.65
C GLY A 140 20.38 12.43 -37.53
N GLU A 141 19.97 13.66 -37.80
CA GLU A 141 19.37 14.56 -36.81
C GLU A 141 18.01 14.06 -36.28
N SER A 142 17.24 13.35 -37.12
CA SER A 142 15.98 12.71 -36.72
C SER A 142 16.16 11.53 -35.77
N ALA A 143 17.20 10.73 -35.97
CA ALA A 143 17.57 9.65 -35.05
C ALA A 143 17.98 10.24 -33.69
N ARG A 144 18.84 11.27 -33.71
CA ARG A 144 19.28 11.96 -32.51
C ARG A 144 18.12 12.59 -31.73
N LYS A 145 17.18 13.24 -32.41
CA LYS A 145 15.98 13.80 -31.78
C LYS A 145 15.14 12.71 -31.10
N SER A 146 14.91 11.59 -31.79
CA SER A 146 14.14 10.46 -31.27
C SER A 146 14.81 9.82 -30.04
N MET A 147 16.14 9.73 -30.03
CA MET A 147 16.93 9.23 -28.89
C MET A 147 16.85 10.18 -27.68
N ASN A 148 16.96 11.50 -27.90
CA ASN A 148 16.84 12.50 -26.84
C ASN A 148 15.43 12.51 -26.21
N GLU A 149 14.38 12.49 -27.03
CA GLU A 149 12.99 12.39 -26.56
C GLU A 149 12.78 11.11 -25.77
N ALA A 150 13.35 10.00 -26.24
CA ALA A 150 13.26 8.72 -25.56
C ALA A 150 13.93 8.75 -24.19
N ALA A 151 15.17 9.23 -24.11
CA ALA A 151 15.94 9.30 -22.87
C ALA A 151 15.25 10.21 -21.82
N ALA A 152 14.85 11.42 -22.22
CA ALA A 152 14.18 12.35 -21.32
C ALA A 152 12.79 11.86 -20.88
N GLY A 153 12.04 11.24 -21.80
CA GLY A 153 10.77 10.57 -21.47
C GLY A 153 10.94 9.43 -20.46
N PHE A 154 12.00 8.64 -20.62
CA PHE A 154 12.31 7.53 -19.72
C PHE A 154 12.68 8.03 -18.33
N GLU A 155 13.58 9.01 -18.23
CA GLU A 155 14.00 9.59 -16.96
C GLU A 155 12.81 10.14 -16.17
N VAL A 156 11.95 10.92 -16.83
CA VAL A 156 10.76 11.52 -16.20
C VAL A 156 9.82 10.44 -15.67
N VAL A 157 9.48 9.44 -16.48
CA VAL A 157 8.57 8.37 -16.05
C VAL A 157 9.17 7.55 -14.91
N ASN A 158 10.47 7.27 -14.96
CA ASN A 158 11.16 6.54 -13.90
C ASN A 158 11.25 7.35 -12.61
N LEU A 159 11.44 8.66 -12.69
CA LEU A 159 11.42 9.54 -11.52
C LEU A 159 10.02 9.57 -10.88
N ILE A 160 8.95 9.61 -11.69
CA ILE A 160 7.57 9.50 -11.19
C ILE A 160 7.35 8.14 -10.51
N ARG A 161 7.81 7.03 -11.11
CA ARG A 161 7.73 5.69 -10.49
C ARG A 161 8.49 5.63 -9.17
N ALA A 162 9.71 6.17 -9.13
CA ALA A 162 10.53 6.20 -7.92
C ALA A 162 9.86 7.01 -6.80
N ASN A 163 9.24 8.13 -7.13
CA ASN A 163 8.48 8.95 -6.17
C ASN A 163 7.25 8.19 -5.64
N GLU A 164 6.50 7.52 -6.51
CA GLU A 164 5.34 6.72 -6.10
C GLU A 164 5.76 5.54 -5.21
N ALA A 165 6.84 4.83 -5.56
CA ALA A 165 7.38 3.75 -4.75
C ALA A 165 7.85 4.23 -3.38
N SER A 166 8.58 5.35 -3.32
CA SER A 166 9.08 5.92 -2.06
C SER A 166 7.91 6.37 -1.17
N ALA A 167 6.93 7.08 -1.74
CA ALA A 167 5.74 7.51 -1.01
C ALA A 167 4.93 6.32 -0.47
N ALA A 168 4.78 5.25 -1.24
CA ALA A 168 4.12 4.03 -0.79
C ALA A 168 4.88 3.40 0.40
N ILE A 169 6.21 3.29 0.32
CA ILE A 169 7.05 2.76 1.39
C ILE A 169 6.90 3.59 2.68
N ASP A 170 6.92 4.92 2.57
CA ASP A 170 6.83 5.80 3.74
C ASP A 170 5.47 5.70 4.43
N LEU A 171 4.37 5.65 3.66
CA LEU A 171 3.03 5.44 4.21
C LEU A 171 2.92 4.10 4.92
N ILE A 172 3.47 3.03 4.34
CA ILE A 172 3.48 1.70 4.95
C ILE A 172 4.28 1.70 6.25
N ARG A 173 5.46 2.33 6.26
CA ARG A 173 6.28 2.46 7.48
C ARG A 173 5.50 3.16 8.59
N ASN A 174 4.84 4.28 8.28
CA ASN A 174 4.03 5.01 9.25
C ASN A 174 2.85 4.15 9.76
N GLY A 175 2.20 3.40 8.87
CA GLY A 175 1.17 2.44 9.24
C GLY A 175 1.67 1.37 10.22
N ILE A 176 2.85 0.79 9.97
CA ILE A 176 3.48 -0.20 10.86
C ILE A 176 3.77 0.39 12.24
N VAL A 177 4.33 1.60 12.29
CA VAL A 177 4.65 2.27 13.56
C VAL A 177 3.39 2.49 14.39
N LEU A 178 2.33 3.01 13.79
CA LEU A 178 1.05 3.23 14.47
C LEU A 178 0.42 1.91 14.95
N PHE A 179 0.49 0.86 14.13
CA PHE A 179 0.04 -0.48 14.51
C PHE A 179 0.82 -1.00 15.72
N ALA A 180 2.15 -0.89 15.70
CA ALA A 180 3.00 -1.34 16.80
C ALA A 180 2.72 -0.58 18.11
N ILE A 181 2.47 0.73 18.04
CA ILE A 181 2.07 1.53 19.22
C ILE A 181 0.71 1.05 19.74
N ALA A 182 -0.27 0.80 18.86
CA ALA A 182 -1.58 0.28 19.26
C ALA A 182 -1.47 -1.09 19.93
N MET A 183 -0.61 -1.97 19.40
CA MET A 183 -0.29 -3.27 20.00
C MET A 183 0.33 -3.11 21.39
N ALA A 184 1.32 -2.23 21.55
CA ALA A 184 1.95 -1.98 22.84
C ALA A 184 0.94 -1.47 23.89
N LEU A 185 0.06 -0.55 23.49
CA LEU A 185 -1.00 -0.04 24.36
C LEU A 185 -2.04 -1.11 24.72
N SER A 186 -2.26 -2.10 23.85
CA SER A 186 -3.21 -3.19 24.12
C SER A 186 -2.81 -4.05 25.33
N PHE A 187 -1.51 -4.18 25.63
CA PHE A 187 -1.03 -4.96 26.78
C PHE A 187 -1.30 -4.30 28.13
N VAL A 188 -1.44 -2.98 28.17
CA VAL A 188 -1.73 -2.22 29.41
C VAL A 188 -3.22 -1.92 29.58
N ALA A 189 -4.03 -2.28 28.59
CA ALA A 189 -5.45 -1.99 28.57
C ALA A 189 -6.25 -3.09 29.32
N PRO A 190 -7.32 -2.72 30.04
CA PRO A 190 -8.13 -3.69 30.77
C PRO A 190 -8.86 -4.64 29.80
N GLY A 191 -8.70 -5.94 30.02
CA GLY A 191 -9.41 -6.98 29.29
C GLY A 191 -10.84 -7.17 29.79
N ILE A 192 -11.70 -7.80 28.99
CA ILE A 192 -13.04 -8.21 29.44
C ILE A 192 -12.87 -9.35 30.46
N GLU A 193 -13.29 -9.14 31.70
CA GLU A 193 -13.34 -10.22 32.69
C GLU A 193 -14.40 -11.25 32.28
N VAL A 194 -13.96 -12.48 31.99
CA VAL A 194 -14.87 -13.60 31.78
C VAL A 194 -15.33 -14.09 33.15
N SER A 195 -16.47 -13.60 33.64
CA SER A 195 -17.08 -14.19 34.84
C SER A 195 -17.34 -15.68 34.61
N PRO A 196 -16.82 -16.59 35.46
CA PRO A 196 -17.14 -18.00 35.34
C PRO A 196 -18.66 -18.14 35.55
N ARG A 197 -19.38 -18.65 34.55
CA ARG A 197 -20.79 -19.00 34.70
C ARG A 197 -20.89 -19.97 35.88
N THR A 198 -21.41 -19.49 37.01
CA THR A 198 -21.81 -20.36 38.11
C THR A 198 -22.89 -21.28 37.55
N ALA A 199 -22.53 -22.53 37.29
CA ALA A 199 -23.49 -23.56 36.96
C ALA A 199 -24.34 -23.80 38.20
N THR A 200 -25.44 -23.05 38.34
CA THR A 200 -26.53 -23.41 39.23
C THR A 200 -27.14 -24.70 38.71
N ILE A 201 -26.63 -25.83 39.20
CA ILE A 201 -27.28 -27.13 39.10
C ILE A 201 -28.59 -27.02 39.89
N SER A 202 -29.69 -26.77 39.18
CA SER A 202 -31.04 -26.82 39.74
C SER A 202 -31.45 -28.28 39.94
N THR A 203 -31.07 -28.88 41.07
CA THR A 203 -31.68 -30.13 41.56
C THR A 203 -33.03 -29.82 42.23
N LYS A 204 -34.06 -29.50 41.42
CA LYS A 204 -35.44 -29.70 41.85
C LYS A 204 -35.93 -31.01 41.26
N GLY A 205 -35.78 -32.08 42.04
CA GLY A 205 -36.50 -33.34 41.81
C GLY A 205 -38.00 -33.10 42.00
N SER A 206 -38.73 -33.03 40.89
CA SER A 206 -40.18 -33.18 40.88
C SER A 206 -40.53 -34.66 40.73
N ALA A 207 -41.10 -35.24 41.78
CA ALA A 207 -41.68 -36.58 41.78
C ALA A 207 -42.78 -36.73 40.69
N PRO A 208 -42.97 -37.92 40.10
CA PRO A 208 -43.98 -38.12 39.07
C PRO A 208 -45.39 -38.25 39.67
N ALA A 209 -46.33 -37.48 39.12
CA ALA A 209 -47.75 -37.55 39.43
C ALA A 209 -48.38 -38.83 38.82
N ILE A 210 -49.01 -39.64 39.68
CA ILE A 210 -49.82 -40.80 39.29
C ILE A 210 -51.16 -40.29 38.74
N SER A 211 -51.39 -40.47 37.44
CA SER A 211 -52.66 -40.18 36.76
C SER A 211 -53.68 -41.29 37.00
N LYS A 212 -54.73 -40.97 37.77
CA LYS A 212 -56.00 -41.72 37.79
C LYS A 212 -56.93 -41.16 36.72
N LYS A 213 -57.13 -41.88 35.61
CA LYS A 213 -58.41 -41.98 34.86
C LYS A 213 -58.26 -42.92 33.67
N GLN A 214 -58.58 -44.19 33.86
CA GLN A 214 -58.94 -45.10 32.78
C GLN A 214 -60.09 -45.97 33.27
N LYS A 215 -61.32 -45.57 32.95
CA LYS A 215 -62.51 -46.41 33.05
C LYS A 215 -63.37 -46.09 31.83
N ALA A 216 -63.74 -47.16 31.12
CA ALA A 216 -64.73 -47.25 30.05
C ALA A 216 -64.35 -46.70 28.67
N ALA A 217 -63.92 -47.60 27.77
CA ALA A 217 -64.53 -47.85 26.46
C ALA A 217 -63.78 -48.98 25.72
N ASN A 218 -64.54 -49.88 25.10
CA ASN A 218 -64.19 -51.13 24.38
C ASN A 218 -64.20 -52.36 25.31
N GLY A 219 -65.22 -53.23 25.33
CA GLY A 219 -66.24 -53.51 24.33
C GLY A 219 -65.89 -54.82 23.63
N LEU A 220 -66.64 -55.88 24.00
CA LEU A 220 -66.60 -57.30 23.58
C LEU A 220 -65.54 -58.17 24.27
#